data_AF-A0AAU9R1I8-F1
#
_entry.id   AF-A0AAU9R1I8-F1
#
_cell.length_a   1.000
_cell.length_b   1.000
_cell.length_c   1.000
_cell.angle_alpha   90.00
_cell.angle_beta   90.00
_cell.angle_gamma   90.00
#
_symmetry.space_group_name_H-M   'P 1'
#
loop_
_entity.id
_entity.type
_entity.pdbx_description
1 polymer ?
#
loop_
_entity_poly.entity_id
_entity_poly.type
_entity_poly.pdbx_seq_one_letter_code
_entity_poly.pdbx_strand_id
1 'polypeptide(L)' 'MICGTIFANIKYGREDASDEEVYQAARLARADSFIRQLPDGYETLLNEEGKNISQG' A
#
# COMPACT_ATOMS: atom_id res chain seq x y z
N MET A 1 -10.62 5.09 10.18
CA MET A 1 -11.04 4.17 9.13
C MET A 1 -10.67 4.81 7.79
N ILE A 2 -9.44 4.61 7.32
CA ILE A 2 -8.99 5.22 6.06
C ILE A 2 -9.18 4.17 4.97
N CYS A 3 -10.37 4.16 4.37
CA CYS A 3 -10.67 3.40 3.17
C CYS A 3 -9.97 4.11 2.00
N GLY A 4 -8.82 3.60 1.56
CA GLY A 4 -8.02 4.24 0.52
C GLY A 4 -7.15 3.22 -0.21
N THR A 5 -6.47 3.63 -1.27
CA THR A 5 -5.52 2.76 -1.98
C THR A 5 -4.29 2.50 -1.11
N ILE A 6 -3.55 1.43 -1.42
CA ILE A 6 -2.25 1.16 -0.80
C ILE A 6 -1.34 2.39 -0.91
N PHE A 7 -1.32 3.06 -2.06
CA PHE A 7 -0.59 4.31 -2.28
C PHE A 7 -0.98 5.39 -1.28
N ALA A 8 -2.29 5.65 -1.13
CA ALA A 8 -2.79 6.66 -0.21
C ALA A 8 -2.43 6.33 1.24
N ASN A 9 -2.41 5.04 1.60
CA ASN A 9 -2.04 4.60 2.94
C ASN A 9 -0.55 4.84 3.24
N ILE A 10 0.34 4.55 2.28
CA ILE A 10 1.78 4.81 2.43
C ILE A 10 2.05 6.31 2.47
N LYS A 11 1.40 7.09 1.59
CA LYS A 11 1.50 8.55 1.55
C LYS A 11 0.90 9.19 2.80
N TYR A 12 -0.10 8.58 3.44
CA TYR A 12 -0.66 9.09 4.69
C TYR A 12 0.39 9.14 5.82
N GLY A 13 1.38 8.23 5.81
CA GLY A 13 2.51 8.31 6.74
C GLY A 13 3.43 9.52 6.51
N ARG A 14 3.34 10.15 5.34
CA ARG A 14 4.13 11.33 4.96
C ARG A 14 3.42 12.10 3.83
N GLU A 15 2.50 12.99 4.18
CA GLU A 15 1.59 13.64 3.23
C GLU A 15 2.30 14.40 2.09
N ASP A 16 3.48 14.95 2.38
CA ASP A 16 4.34 15.66 1.41
C ASP A 16 5.24 14.73 0.57
N ALA A 17 5.13 13.40 0.72
CA ALA A 17 5.93 12.47 -0.07
C ALA A 17 5.56 12.54 -1.55
N SER A 18 6.60 12.59 -2.38
CA SER A 18 6.46 12.40 -3.83
C SER A 18 6.16 10.94 -4.15
N ASP A 19 5.60 10.67 -5.33
CA ASP A 19 5.23 9.31 -5.74
C ASP A 19 6.43 8.34 -5.70
N GLU A 20 7.62 8.82 -6.09
CA GLU A 20 8.86 8.05 -5.98
C GLU A 20 9.19 7.66 -4.53
N GLU A 21 9.01 8.58 -3.58
CA GLU A 21 9.26 8.29 -2.17
C GLU A 21 8.25 7.28 -1.60
N VAL A 22 7.02 7.28 -2.10
CA VAL A 22 6.01 6.27 -1.77
C VAL A 22 6.48 4.89 -2.25
N TYR A 23 6.99 4.78 -3.48
CA TYR A 23 7.55 3.52 -3.99
C TYR A 23 8.80 3.08 -3.20
N GLN A 24 9.68 4.01 -2.83
CA GLN A 24 10.85 3.70 -2.01
C GLN A 24 10.45 3.26 -0.61
N ALA A 25 9.47 3.90 0.03
CA ALA A 25 8.95 3.50 1.33
C ALA A 25 8.36 2.09 1.28
N ALA A 26 7.59 1.76 0.24
CA ALA A 26 7.08 0.41 0.03
C ALA A 26 8.19 -0.63 -0.19
N ARG A 27 9.28 -0.26 -0.89
CA ARG A 27 10.46 -1.12 -1.05
C ARG A 27 11.18 -1.35 0.28
N LEU A 28 11.37 -0.30 1.07
CA LEU A 28 11.98 -0.37 2.40
C LEU A 28 11.15 -1.26 3.34
N ALA A 29 9.82 -1.20 3.23
CA ALA A 29 8.90 -2.06 3.96
C ALA A 29 8.79 -3.49 3.38
N ARG A 30 9.52 -3.83 2.31
CA ARG A 30 9.39 -5.08 1.54
C ARG A 30 7.98 -5.36 1.02
N ALA A 31 7.14 -4.32 0.92
CA ALA A 31 5.79 -4.41 0.40
C ALA A 31 5.76 -4.26 -1.14
N ASP A 32 6.70 -3.54 -1.76
CA ASP A 32 6.70 -3.26 -3.22
C ASP A 32 6.51 -4.52 -4.07
N SER A 33 7.24 -5.60 -3.78
CA SER A 33 7.12 -6.86 -4.52
C SER A 33 5.76 -7.52 -4.36
N PHE A 34 5.13 -7.42 -3.19
CA PHE A 34 3.80 -7.95 -2.93
C PHE A 34 2.73 -7.09 -3.60
N ILE A 35 2.83 -5.77 -3.45
CA ILE A 35 1.92 -4.80 -4.03
C ILE A 35 1.89 -4.99 -5.56
N ARG A 36 3.05 -5.10 -6.21
CA ARG A 36 3.14 -5.35 -7.67
C ARG A 36 2.55 -6.68 -8.14
N GLN A 37 2.33 -7.65 -7.26
CA GLN A 37 1.65 -8.91 -7.59
C GLN A 37 0.13 -8.78 -7.54
N LEU A 38 -0.40 -7.73 -6.92
CA LEU A 38 -1.83 -7.46 -6.89
C LEU A 38 -2.30 -6.99 -8.29
N PRO A 39 -3.54 -7.34 -8.69
CA PRO A 39 -4.07 -6.96 -10.00
C PRO A 39 -4.04 -5.45 -10.25
N ASP A 40 -4.27 -4.65 -9.20
CA ASP A 40 -4.31 -3.18 -9.26
C ASP A 40 -3.06 -2.51 -8.66
N GLY A 41 -2.07 -3.30 -8.21
CA GLY A 41 -0.83 -2.75 -7.70
C GLY A 41 -1.01 -1.79 -6.51
N TYR A 42 -0.39 -0.61 -6.63
CA TYR A 42 -0.49 0.46 -5.63
C TYR A 42 -1.88 1.10 -5.56
N GLU A 43 -2.70 0.92 -6.59
CA GLU A 43 -4.08 1.39 -6.64
C GLU A 43 -5.06 0.37 -6.02
N THR A 44 -4.58 -0.78 -5.55
CA THR A 44 -5.42 -1.72 -4.81
C THR A 44 -6.06 -1.01 -3.62
N LEU A 45 -7.39 -1.03 -3.59
CA LEU A 45 -8.18 -0.46 -2.52
C LEU A 45 -8.07 -1.35 -1.28
N LEU A 46 -7.60 -0.77 -0.17
CA LEU A 46 -7.68 -1.39 1.15
C LEU A 46 -9.08 -1.11 1.70
N ASN A 47 -10.03 -1.99 1.41
CA ASN A 47 -11.28 -2.07 2.14
C ASN A 47 -11.09 -2.94 3.40
N GLU A 48 -11.74 -2.58 4.49
CA GLU A 48 -11.68 -3.34 5.76
C GLU A 48 -12.25 -4.76 5.71
N GLU A 49 -12.71 -5.19 4.55
CA GLU A 49 -12.98 -6.60 4.24
C GLU A 49 -11.70 -7.41 3.93
N GLY A 50 -10.51 -6.87 4.25
CA GLY A 50 -9.21 -7.54 4.24
C GLY A 50 -9.06 -8.72 5.22
N LYS A 51 -10.11 -9.53 5.40
CA LYS A 51 -10.14 -10.79 6.14
C LYS A 51 -9.39 -11.94 5.44
N ASN A 52 -8.41 -11.62 4.59
CA ASN A 52 -7.62 -12.60 3.82
C ASN A 52 -6.10 -12.36 3.88
N ILE A 53 -5.59 -11.63 4.87
CA ILE A 53 -4.21 -11.88 5.32
C ILE A 53 -4.30 -12.95 6.39
N SER A 54 -4.37 -14.20 5.93
CA SER A 54 -4.27 -15.39 6.78
C SER A 54 -3.02 -15.23 7.63
N GLN A 55 -3.26 -15.03 8.93
CA GLN A 55 -2.31 -15.32 9.99
C GLN A 55 -1.75 -16.72 9.76
N GLY A 56 -0.46 -16.80 9.44
CA GLY A 56 0.29 -18.03 9.19
C GLY A 56 1.75 -17.79 9.50
#